data_AF-A0AAU1SLP3-F1
#
_entry.id   AF-A0AAU1SLP3-F1
#
_cell.length_a   1.000
_cell.length_b   1.000
_cell.length_c   1.000
_cell.angle_alpha   90.00
_cell.angle_beta   90.00
_cell.angle_gamma   90.00
#
_symmetry.space_group_name_H-M   'P 1'
#
loop_
_entity.id
_entity.type
_entity.pdbx_description
1 polymer ?
#
loop_
_entity_poly.entity_id
_entity_poly.type
_entity_poly.pdbx_seq_one_letter_code
_entity_poly.pdbx_strand_id
1 'polypeptide(L)'
;MRTSARRNRADRSGGIAVGQGVAAVLAAAGLLVTGMTAAHADTAPTAATATTAGSETDTPSLVTGLSEEAAGTGSAADAARGHLKAKKSRYHIADTSAKDLSAVSTDSRGGKETVRLQQKYKGVDVLGGQYVVRMTKKDGKRTVTGTSGNYFTELKLDSVSPKVSEKTAIERAIGAVTSQLGGAPLHAPAKGEKLDSTPLTGKAVDVTILPQGTGVLTRHITVTGTNPADGTAVKQEVYVDGHSGFPVMQYSGIQTLGATGAAASGSANEADDAGRRLHDGRPALPRQGIRYPLQRPEGRPQPVQGFRRHLPDVRLRVSAVAGIGQTAITDDGVFWVEDGDGTDTGQAAVMRANADGTDRTTILPESGAGSLYAYQLTASDDAVTVLTLPPATSWANATLPKLYQVAPDGKGGAQRVSCNRGDQVYPAADEGQRVLWLDGTTGYTDLVKRDRPAGSC
;
A
#
# COMPACT_ATOMS: atom_id res chain seq x y z
N MET A 1 -78.95 8.09 22.95
CA MET A 1 -79.80 7.58 21.84
C MET A 1 -78.93 7.52 20.59
N ARG A 2 -78.99 6.56 19.66
CA ARG A 2 -79.44 5.14 19.67
C ARG A 2 -78.54 4.40 18.64
N THR A 3 -78.11 3.18 18.99
CA THR A 3 -78.16 1.91 18.22
C THR A 3 -78.73 1.94 16.78
N SER A 4 -78.30 1.16 15.78
CA SER A 4 -77.55 -0.13 15.67
C SER A 4 -76.83 -0.19 14.29
N ALA A 5 -75.69 -0.84 14.02
CA ALA A 5 -75.25 -2.24 14.22
C ALA A 5 -75.93 -3.32 13.33
N ARG A 6 -75.18 -3.95 12.41
CA ARG A 6 -75.42 -5.34 11.95
C ARG A 6 -74.15 -6.01 11.38
N ARG A 7 -73.86 -7.23 11.85
CA ARG A 7 -72.97 -8.21 11.19
C ARG A 7 -73.85 -9.21 10.43
N ASN A 8 -73.27 -10.03 9.55
CA ASN A 8 -73.76 -11.40 9.35
C ASN A 8 -72.61 -12.35 8.96
N ARG A 9 -72.89 -13.67 8.94
CA ARG A 9 -71.92 -14.77 9.10
C ARG A 9 -72.44 -16.04 8.41
N ALA A 10 -71.53 -16.85 7.87
CA ALA A 10 -71.57 -18.30 7.56
C ALA A 10 -70.71 -18.53 6.28
N ASP A 11 -69.74 -19.46 6.15
CA ASP A 11 -69.41 -20.75 6.81
C ASP A 11 -70.02 -21.99 6.12
N ARG A 12 -69.29 -23.13 6.24
CA ARG A 12 -69.42 -24.48 5.62
C ARG A 12 -68.70 -24.70 4.28
N SER A 13 -68.23 -25.92 3.95
CA SER A 13 -67.67 -27.07 4.73
C SER A 13 -67.37 -28.25 3.78
N GLY A 14 -66.35 -29.08 4.03
CA GLY A 14 -66.29 -30.46 3.52
C GLY A 14 -64.91 -31.07 3.33
N GLY A 15 -64.70 -32.30 3.83
CA GLY A 15 -63.50 -33.10 3.58
C GLY A 15 -63.62 -34.55 4.09
N ILE A 16 -63.27 -35.53 3.23
CA ILE A 16 -63.25 -37.01 3.41
C ILE A 16 -62.21 -37.51 2.36
N ALA A 17 -61.23 -38.42 2.55
CA ALA A 17 -61.03 -39.62 3.39
C ALA A 17 -61.78 -40.88 2.88
N VAL A 18 -61.35 -42.14 3.04
CA VAL A 18 -60.19 -42.80 3.71
C VAL A 18 -59.70 -43.94 2.77
N GLY A 19 -58.40 -44.33 2.79
CA GLY A 19 -57.96 -45.58 2.11
C GLY A 19 -56.52 -46.02 2.44
N GLN A 20 -56.34 -47.28 2.86
CA GLN A 20 -55.04 -47.92 3.11
C GLN A 20 -54.85 -49.17 2.23
N GLY A 21 -53.59 -49.58 2.03
CA GLY A 21 -53.22 -50.89 1.47
C GLY A 21 -51.77 -51.23 1.81
N VAL A 22 -51.53 -52.41 2.38
CA VAL A 22 -50.20 -52.86 2.85
C VAL A 22 -49.90 -54.25 2.31
N ALA A 23 -48.75 -54.40 1.64
CA ALA A 23 -48.01 -55.65 1.50
C ALA A 23 -46.56 -55.33 1.07
N ALA A 24 -45.61 -56.21 1.38
CA ALA A 24 -44.20 -56.10 1.01
C ALA A 24 -43.72 -57.39 0.31
N VAL A 25 -42.57 -57.33 -0.37
CA VAL A 25 -41.59 -58.43 -0.45
C VAL A 25 -40.24 -57.86 -0.95
N LEU A 26 -39.17 -58.64 -0.78
CA LEU A 26 -37.76 -58.21 -0.79
C LEU A 26 -37.04 -58.30 -2.15
N ALA A 27 -35.87 -57.65 -2.20
CA ALA A 27 -34.58 -58.18 -2.70
C ALA A 27 -33.95 -57.57 -3.98
N ALA A 28 -32.66 -57.92 -4.14
CA ALA A 28 -31.70 -57.63 -5.22
C ALA A 28 -31.02 -56.24 -5.23
N ALA A 29 -29.69 -56.26 -5.27
CA ALA A 29 -28.82 -55.09 -5.34
C ALA A 29 -28.46 -54.72 -6.79
N GLY A 30 -28.04 -53.46 -7.01
CA GLY A 30 -27.51 -52.99 -8.30
C GLY A 30 -26.72 -51.69 -8.13
N LEU A 31 -25.40 -51.74 -8.31
CA LEU A 31 -24.51 -50.60 -8.10
C LEU A 31 -24.28 -49.83 -9.41
N LEU A 32 -24.88 -48.66 -9.55
CA LEU A 32 -24.45 -47.64 -10.54
C LEU A 32 -24.58 -46.24 -9.95
N VAL A 33 -23.43 -45.59 -9.69
CA VAL A 33 -23.36 -44.16 -9.37
C VAL A 33 -23.09 -43.40 -10.66
N THR A 34 -24.12 -42.76 -11.21
CA THR A 34 -23.96 -41.73 -12.25
C THR A 34 -23.97 -40.35 -11.59
N GLY A 35 -22.93 -39.56 -11.82
CA GLY A 35 -22.72 -38.30 -11.10
C GLY A 35 -23.68 -37.19 -11.52
N MET A 36 -24.28 -36.51 -10.54
CA MET A 36 -24.88 -35.19 -10.72
C MET A 36 -24.14 -34.18 -9.83
N THR A 37 -23.34 -33.32 -10.45
CA THR A 37 -22.66 -32.23 -9.75
C THR A 37 -23.63 -31.08 -9.49
N ALA A 38 -24.28 -31.11 -8.32
CA ALA A 38 -25.09 -30.01 -7.80
C ALA A 38 -24.18 -28.82 -7.42
N ALA A 39 -23.93 -27.94 -8.37
CA ALA A 39 -23.06 -26.78 -8.19
C ALA A 39 -23.79 -25.65 -7.44
N HIS A 40 -23.52 -25.52 -6.14
CA HIS A 40 -23.79 -24.32 -5.36
C HIS A 40 -22.51 -23.89 -4.62
N ALA A 41 -21.85 -22.86 -5.17
CA ALA A 41 -20.83 -22.07 -4.51
C ALA A 41 -20.90 -20.65 -5.07
N ASP A 42 -20.83 -19.65 -4.19
CA ASP A 42 -21.21 -18.27 -4.52
C ASP A 42 -20.30 -17.64 -5.56
N THR A 43 -20.90 -17.03 -6.59
CA THR A 43 -20.19 -16.08 -7.46
C THR A 43 -20.03 -14.75 -6.72
N ALA A 44 -19.09 -14.72 -5.77
CA ALA A 44 -18.57 -13.46 -5.26
C ALA A 44 -18.07 -12.62 -6.47
N PRO A 45 -18.38 -11.31 -6.55
CA PRO A 45 -17.89 -10.49 -7.64
C PRO A 45 -16.36 -10.51 -7.60
N THR A 46 -15.73 -10.92 -8.70
CA THR A 46 -14.27 -10.98 -8.82
C THR A 46 -13.70 -9.62 -8.44
N ALA A 47 -13.02 -9.55 -7.28
CA ALA A 47 -12.36 -8.33 -6.86
C ALA A 47 -11.40 -7.91 -7.98
N ALA A 48 -11.50 -6.65 -8.42
CA ALA A 48 -10.63 -6.14 -9.47
C ALA A 48 -9.18 -6.36 -9.05
N THR A 49 -8.47 -7.23 -9.77
CA THR A 49 -7.06 -7.53 -9.49
C THR A 49 -6.29 -6.22 -9.49
N ALA A 50 -5.69 -5.88 -8.36
CA ALA A 50 -4.88 -4.68 -8.20
C ALA A 50 -3.66 -4.78 -9.11
N THR A 51 -3.79 -4.27 -10.33
CA THR A 51 -2.71 -4.18 -11.31
C THR A 51 -1.61 -3.32 -10.71
N THR A 52 -0.50 -3.97 -10.36
CA THR A 52 0.64 -3.29 -9.74
C THR A 52 1.28 -2.41 -10.81
N ALA A 53 1.21 -1.09 -10.64
CA ALA A 53 1.72 -0.13 -11.61
C ALA A 53 3.23 -0.37 -11.86
N GLY A 54 3.54 -1.04 -12.98
CA GLY A 54 4.89 -1.49 -13.34
C GLY A 54 5.00 -2.97 -13.73
N SER A 55 3.98 -3.81 -13.49
CA SER A 55 4.00 -5.23 -13.93
C SER A 55 3.79 -5.44 -15.44
N GLU A 56 3.47 -4.38 -16.18
CA GLU A 56 3.12 -4.39 -17.61
C GLU A 56 4.14 -3.58 -18.45
N THR A 57 5.44 -3.69 -18.15
CA THR A 57 6.48 -3.08 -18.98
C THR A 57 7.79 -3.84 -19.07
N ASP A 58 8.40 -3.78 -20.26
CA ASP A 58 9.77 -4.23 -20.53
C ASP A 58 10.85 -3.24 -20.02
N THR A 59 10.48 -2.02 -19.60
CA THR A 59 11.49 -1.04 -19.14
C THR A 59 11.98 -1.40 -17.73
N PRO A 60 13.29 -1.66 -17.51
CA PRO A 60 13.80 -2.02 -16.20
C PRO A 60 13.63 -0.88 -15.20
N SER A 61 13.01 -1.17 -14.06
CA SER A 61 12.69 -0.20 -13.00
C SER A 61 13.92 0.32 -12.25
N LEU A 62 15.04 -0.40 -12.33
CA LEU A 62 16.35 -0.02 -11.78
C LEU A 62 17.47 -0.60 -12.65
N VAL A 63 18.48 0.21 -12.96
CA VAL A 63 19.76 -0.23 -13.54
C VAL A 63 20.88 0.52 -12.82
N THR A 64 21.73 -0.20 -12.09
CA THR A 64 22.89 0.34 -11.35
C THR A 64 24.21 -0.13 -11.96
N GLY A 65 25.34 0.30 -11.38
CA GLY A 65 26.68 -0.17 -11.80
C GLY A 65 27.11 0.27 -13.19
N LEU A 66 26.48 1.29 -13.77
CA LEU A 66 26.87 1.79 -15.09
C LEU A 66 28.11 2.68 -15.00
N SER A 67 28.93 2.65 -16.05
CA SER A 67 30.04 3.58 -16.28
C SER A 67 30.09 3.92 -17.78
N GLU A 68 28.93 4.27 -18.35
CA GLU A 68 28.75 4.45 -19.79
C GLU A 68 28.76 5.95 -20.15
N GLU A 69 29.61 6.37 -21.09
CA GLU A 69 29.69 7.78 -21.51
C GLU A 69 28.39 8.23 -22.21
N ALA A 70 27.81 9.33 -21.73
CA ALA A 70 26.55 9.86 -22.22
C ALA A 70 26.78 10.75 -23.45
N ALA A 71 26.29 10.31 -24.61
CA ALA A 71 26.43 11.04 -25.86
C ALA A 71 25.59 12.35 -25.87
N GLY A 72 26.20 13.47 -25.50
CA GLY A 72 25.57 14.79 -25.61
C GLY A 72 26.40 15.95 -25.05
N THR A 73 26.74 16.91 -25.91
CA THR A 73 27.35 18.21 -25.54
C THR A 73 26.33 19.25 -25.02
N GLY A 74 25.03 18.93 -25.08
CA GLY A 74 23.93 19.81 -24.68
C GLY A 74 23.60 19.78 -23.19
N SER A 75 22.31 19.87 -22.86
CA SER A 75 21.86 19.81 -21.46
C SER A 75 22.04 18.41 -20.86
N ALA A 76 21.97 18.30 -19.53
CA ALA A 76 21.95 16.98 -18.87
C ALA A 76 20.76 16.14 -19.35
N ALA A 77 19.60 16.77 -19.59
CA ALA A 77 18.42 16.09 -20.12
C ALA A 77 18.61 15.55 -21.55
N ASP A 78 19.41 16.22 -22.39
CA ASP A 78 19.73 15.73 -23.73
C ASP A 78 20.72 14.57 -23.68
N ALA A 79 21.72 14.63 -22.79
CA ALA A 79 22.63 13.51 -22.54
C ALA A 79 21.88 12.28 -21.98
N ALA A 80 20.93 12.49 -21.07
CA ALA A 80 20.06 11.44 -20.53
C ALA A 80 19.18 10.80 -21.63
N ARG A 81 18.46 11.60 -22.42
CA ARG A 81 17.67 11.11 -23.57
C ARG A 81 18.56 10.39 -24.60
N GLY A 82 19.73 10.95 -24.92
CA GLY A 82 20.70 10.38 -25.85
C GLY A 82 21.20 9.02 -25.41
N HIS A 83 21.48 8.84 -24.11
CA HIS A 83 21.85 7.55 -23.53
C HIS A 83 20.72 6.52 -23.62
N LEU A 84 19.50 6.88 -23.19
CA LEU A 84 18.33 5.99 -23.28
C LEU A 84 18.08 5.54 -24.73
N LYS A 85 18.23 6.47 -25.69
CA LYS A 85 18.11 6.22 -27.14
C LYS A 85 19.18 5.26 -27.66
N ALA A 86 20.44 5.48 -27.28
CA ALA A 86 21.57 4.64 -27.70
C ALA A 86 21.52 3.22 -27.12
N LYS A 87 20.83 3.04 -25.99
CA LYS A 87 20.69 1.77 -25.25
C LYS A 87 19.27 1.20 -25.33
N LYS A 88 18.55 1.43 -26.43
CA LYS A 88 17.14 1.01 -26.62
C LYS A 88 16.89 -0.48 -26.32
N SER A 89 17.85 -1.36 -26.60
CA SER A 89 17.78 -2.81 -26.30
C SER A 89 17.91 -3.18 -24.82
N ARG A 90 18.26 -2.23 -23.93
CA ARG A 90 18.20 -2.39 -22.46
C ARG A 90 16.97 -1.72 -21.87
N TYR A 91 16.60 -0.55 -22.40
CA TYR A 91 15.55 0.27 -21.79
C TYR A 91 14.17 0.08 -22.39
N HIS A 92 14.02 -0.50 -23.58
CA HIS A 92 12.76 -0.75 -24.29
C HIS A 92 11.90 0.50 -24.61
N ILE A 93 12.30 1.68 -24.13
CA ILE A 93 11.69 2.98 -24.41
C ILE A 93 11.61 3.22 -25.94
N ALA A 94 10.37 3.36 -26.43
CA ALA A 94 10.08 3.40 -27.86
C ALA A 94 10.51 4.73 -28.51
N ASP A 95 10.10 5.87 -27.92
CA ASP A 95 10.55 7.22 -28.24
C ASP A 95 11.24 7.88 -27.03
N THR A 96 12.29 8.61 -27.32
CA THR A 96 13.16 9.33 -26.38
C THR A 96 13.24 10.82 -26.71
N SER A 97 12.36 11.32 -27.59
CA SER A 97 12.23 12.73 -27.91
C SER A 97 11.86 13.57 -26.69
N ALA A 98 12.14 14.88 -26.72
CA ALA A 98 11.70 15.79 -25.66
C ALA A 98 10.16 16.00 -25.62
N LYS A 99 9.42 15.45 -26.60
CA LYS A 99 7.95 15.51 -26.66
C LYS A 99 7.32 14.40 -25.83
N ASP A 100 7.71 13.15 -26.06
CA ASP A 100 7.13 11.97 -25.40
C ASP A 100 8.00 11.49 -24.20
N LEU A 101 9.21 12.06 -24.01
CA LEU A 101 10.04 11.93 -22.80
C LEU A 101 10.61 13.30 -22.36
N SER A 102 9.70 14.12 -21.82
CA SER A 102 9.99 15.50 -21.37
C SER A 102 10.81 15.53 -20.07
N ALA A 103 11.56 16.59 -19.81
CA ALA A 103 12.32 16.73 -18.56
C ALA A 103 11.58 17.64 -17.57
N VAL A 104 11.37 17.15 -16.34
CA VAL A 104 10.67 17.89 -15.27
C VAL A 104 11.65 18.55 -14.31
N SER A 105 12.76 17.89 -14.00
CA SER A 105 13.82 18.47 -13.17
C SER A 105 15.21 17.99 -13.59
N THR A 106 16.22 18.78 -13.22
CA THR A 106 17.63 18.41 -13.27
C THR A 106 18.28 18.97 -12.01
N ASP A 107 18.68 18.08 -11.11
CA ASP A 107 19.52 18.42 -9.97
C ASP A 107 21.00 18.31 -10.40
N SER A 108 21.84 19.21 -9.90
CA SER A 108 23.27 19.28 -10.24
C SER A 108 24.06 19.72 -9.01
N ARG A 109 24.59 18.76 -8.24
CA ARG A 109 25.31 18.99 -6.97
C ARG A 109 26.60 18.16 -6.91
N GLY A 110 27.72 18.80 -6.58
CA GLY A 110 29.01 18.11 -6.36
C GLY A 110 29.55 17.32 -7.57
N GLY A 111 29.21 17.71 -8.80
CA GLY A 111 29.57 16.96 -10.01
C GLY A 111 28.67 15.74 -10.29
N LYS A 112 27.71 15.42 -9.43
CA LYS A 112 26.58 14.53 -9.75
C LYS A 112 25.48 15.35 -10.45
N GLU A 113 24.88 14.81 -11.50
CA GLU A 113 23.69 15.34 -12.17
C GLU A 113 22.58 14.28 -12.13
N THR A 114 21.36 14.65 -11.76
CA THR A 114 20.20 13.73 -11.73
C THR A 114 19.03 14.34 -12.51
N VAL A 115 18.65 13.70 -13.61
CA VAL A 115 17.57 14.15 -14.49
C VAL A 115 16.31 13.34 -14.21
N ARG A 116 15.18 14.00 -13.95
CA ARG A 116 13.86 13.37 -13.89
C ARG A 116 13.11 13.63 -15.19
N LEU A 117 12.80 12.56 -15.91
CA LEU A 117 12.04 12.57 -17.16
C LEU A 117 10.61 12.10 -16.89
N GLN A 118 9.63 12.79 -17.46
CA GLN A 118 8.21 12.44 -17.43
C GLN A 118 7.79 11.93 -18.80
N GLN A 119 7.27 10.71 -18.81
CA GLN A 119 6.68 10.08 -19.97
C GLN A 119 5.42 10.82 -20.38
N LYS A 120 5.32 11.07 -21.67
CA LYS A 120 4.13 11.52 -22.36
C LYS A 120 3.80 10.53 -23.47
N TYR A 121 2.52 10.33 -23.74
CA TYR A 121 2.06 9.54 -24.87
C TYR A 121 1.32 10.45 -25.84
N LYS A 122 1.85 10.61 -27.05
CA LYS A 122 1.39 11.57 -28.07
C LYS A 122 1.39 13.03 -27.59
N GLY A 123 2.02 13.34 -26.45
CA GLY A 123 2.09 14.66 -25.80
C GLY A 123 1.26 14.81 -24.51
N VAL A 124 0.44 13.83 -24.14
CA VAL A 124 -0.33 13.80 -22.88
C VAL A 124 0.45 13.07 -21.78
N ASP A 125 0.46 13.60 -20.56
CA ASP A 125 1.18 13.04 -19.42
C ASP A 125 0.65 11.67 -18.98
N VAL A 126 1.58 10.76 -18.63
CA VAL A 126 1.27 9.41 -18.15
C VAL A 126 1.48 9.37 -16.63
N LEU A 127 0.43 9.06 -15.86
CA LEU A 127 0.50 9.08 -14.40
C LEU A 127 1.51 8.06 -13.88
N GLY A 128 2.42 8.48 -13.00
CA GLY A 128 3.48 7.63 -12.46
C GLY A 128 4.59 7.26 -13.46
N GLY A 129 4.46 7.64 -14.74
CA GLY A 129 5.45 7.38 -15.79
C GLY A 129 6.65 8.31 -15.68
N GLN A 130 7.50 8.12 -14.67
CA GLN A 130 8.72 8.92 -14.48
C GLN A 130 9.97 8.05 -14.45
N TYR A 131 10.93 8.40 -15.32
CA TYR A 131 12.23 7.73 -15.42
C TYR A 131 13.35 8.68 -15.04
N VAL A 132 14.21 8.28 -14.12
CA VAL A 132 15.32 9.07 -13.58
C VAL A 132 16.64 8.54 -14.14
N VAL A 133 17.51 9.44 -14.57
CA VAL A 133 18.88 9.13 -15.04
C VAL A 133 19.89 9.84 -14.13
N ARG A 134 20.77 9.07 -13.48
CA ARG A 134 21.87 9.55 -12.65
C ARG A 134 23.16 9.58 -13.47
N MET A 135 23.90 10.67 -13.37
CA MET A 135 25.16 10.90 -14.07
C MET A 135 26.21 11.51 -13.16
N THR A 136 27.47 11.28 -13.48
CA THR A 136 28.60 12.11 -13.02
C THR A 136 29.12 12.94 -14.18
N LYS A 137 29.47 14.20 -13.91
CA LYS A 137 30.04 15.14 -14.87
C LYS A 137 31.45 15.53 -14.44
N LYS A 138 32.44 15.20 -15.26
CA LYS A 138 33.87 15.47 -15.02
C LYS A 138 34.53 15.88 -16.33
N ASP A 139 35.39 16.89 -16.28
CA ASP A 139 36.19 17.38 -17.41
C ASP A 139 35.35 17.66 -18.69
N GLY A 140 34.14 18.19 -18.48
CA GLY A 140 33.13 18.44 -19.53
C GLY A 140 32.32 17.22 -19.98
N LYS A 141 32.86 16.00 -19.83
CA LYS A 141 32.21 14.72 -20.14
C LYS A 141 31.15 14.34 -19.09
N ARG A 142 30.24 13.45 -19.50
CA ARG A 142 29.19 12.86 -18.65
C ARG A 142 29.24 11.34 -18.72
N THR A 143 29.11 10.68 -17.57
CA THR A 143 29.01 9.23 -17.46
C THR A 143 27.71 8.88 -16.75
N VAL A 144 26.87 8.04 -17.34
CA VAL A 144 25.67 7.51 -16.67
C VAL A 144 26.10 6.46 -15.66
N THR A 145 25.66 6.64 -14.41
CA THR A 145 25.93 5.71 -13.28
C THR A 145 24.75 4.78 -13.00
N GLY A 146 23.53 5.21 -13.33
CA GLY A 146 22.35 4.35 -13.25
C GLY A 146 21.06 5.03 -13.69
N THR A 147 19.99 4.24 -13.82
CA THR A 147 18.63 4.69 -14.10
C THR A 147 17.64 4.06 -13.14
N SER A 148 16.50 4.71 -12.87
CA SER A 148 15.43 4.12 -12.04
C SER A 148 14.08 4.79 -12.28
N GLY A 149 12.99 4.08 -12.01
CA GLY A 149 11.62 4.57 -12.12
C GLY A 149 10.81 3.80 -13.16
N ASN A 150 9.64 4.32 -13.53
CA ASN A 150 8.68 3.64 -14.39
C ASN A 150 8.53 4.34 -15.74
N TYR A 151 8.45 3.55 -16.80
CA TYR A 151 8.02 3.97 -18.13
C TYR A 151 7.11 2.86 -18.66
N PHE A 152 5.97 3.20 -19.22
CA PHE A 152 4.96 2.23 -19.64
C PHE A 152 5.02 1.98 -21.15
N THR A 153 5.44 0.78 -21.54
CA THR A 153 5.66 0.39 -22.94
C THR A 153 4.37 0.04 -23.70
N GLU A 154 3.34 -0.43 -22.99
CA GLU A 154 2.14 -1.03 -23.58
C GLU A 154 1.03 -0.05 -24.02
N LEU A 155 1.29 1.26 -23.91
CA LEU A 155 0.31 2.31 -24.23
C LEU A 155 -0.07 2.31 -25.73
N LYS A 156 -1.35 2.02 -26.01
CA LYS A 156 -1.90 1.75 -27.36
C LYS A 156 -3.22 2.51 -27.60
N LEU A 157 -3.40 3.67 -26.96
CA LEU A 157 -4.55 4.56 -27.15
C LEU A 157 -4.61 5.15 -28.57
N ASP A 158 -5.71 4.93 -29.30
CA ASP A 158 -5.92 5.51 -30.64
C ASP A 158 -5.82 7.05 -30.65
N SER A 159 -6.56 7.67 -29.73
CA SER A 159 -6.71 9.12 -29.59
C SER A 159 -6.41 9.56 -28.17
N VAL A 160 -5.86 10.77 -28.02
CA VAL A 160 -5.66 11.46 -26.73
C VAL A 160 -6.63 12.63 -26.55
N SER A 161 -7.69 12.70 -27.34
CA SER A 161 -8.77 13.68 -27.20
C SER A 161 -9.99 13.06 -26.50
N PRO A 162 -10.39 13.54 -25.31
CA PRO A 162 -11.58 13.04 -24.61
C PRO A 162 -12.87 13.30 -25.39
N LYS A 163 -13.71 12.26 -25.50
CA LYS A 163 -15.09 12.34 -26.02
C LYS A 163 -16.03 12.99 -24.98
N VAL A 164 -15.73 12.80 -23.70
CA VAL A 164 -16.49 13.36 -22.57
C VAL A 164 -16.15 14.84 -22.40
N SER A 165 -17.18 15.68 -22.28
CA SER A 165 -17.02 17.12 -22.04
C SER A 165 -16.43 17.39 -20.66
N GLU A 166 -15.71 18.50 -20.51
CA GLU A 166 -15.13 18.90 -19.22
C GLU A 166 -16.20 19.11 -18.14
N LYS A 167 -17.29 19.79 -18.48
CA LYS A 167 -18.45 19.98 -17.62
C LYS A 167 -19.01 18.64 -17.14
N THR A 168 -19.18 17.67 -18.05
CA THR A 168 -19.69 16.34 -17.71
C THR A 168 -18.74 15.59 -16.77
N ALA A 169 -17.42 15.71 -16.97
CA ALA A 169 -16.44 15.11 -16.07
C ALA A 169 -16.46 15.76 -14.67
N ILE A 170 -16.63 17.08 -14.58
CA ILE A 170 -16.80 17.81 -13.31
C ILE A 170 -18.07 17.34 -12.58
N GLU A 171 -19.21 17.28 -13.27
CA GLU A 171 -20.48 16.78 -12.70
C GLU A 171 -20.37 15.33 -12.19
N ARG A 172 -19.66 14.47 -12.93
CA ARG A 172 -19.41 13.08 -12.56
C ARG A 172 -18.47 12.94 -11.37
N ALA A 173 -17.40 13.74 -11.30
CA ALA A 173 -16.46 13.75 -10.19
C ALA A 173 -17.12 14.23 -8.88
N ILE A 174 -17.90 15.32 -8.93
CA ILE A 174 -18.65 15.81 -7.76
C ILE A 174 -19.65 14.75 -7.28
N GLY A 175 -20.41 14.12 -8.19
CA GLY A 175 -21.35 13.06 -7.85
C GLY A 175 -20.70 11.83 -7.22
N ALA A 176 -19.50 11.45 -7.68
CA ALA A 176 -18.73 10.34 -7.11
C ALA A 176 -18.28 10.63 -5.67
N VAL A 177 -17.66 11.79 -5.42
CA VAL A 177 -17.22 12.19 -4.08
C VAL A 177 -18.41 12.38 -3.13
N THR A 178 -19.51 12.95 -3.61
CA THR A 178 -20.76 13.07 -2.82
C THR A 178 -21.26 11.69 -2.38
N SER A 179 -21.26 10.71 -3.29
CA SER A 179 -21.69 9.33 -3.00
C SER A 179 -20.74 8.61 -2.03
N GLN A 180 -19.42 8.83 -2.15
CA GLN A 180 -18.41 8.27 -1.25
C GLN A 180 -18.57 8.77 0.19
N LEU A 181 -18.92 10.05 0.37
CA LEU A 181 -19.11 10.67 1.69
C LEU A 181 -20.45 10.30 2.36
N GLY A 182 -21.14 9.25 1.89
CA GLY A 182 -22.46 8.85 2.38
C GLY A 182 -23.60 9.79 1.96
N GLY A 183 -23.32 10.79 1.12
CA GLY A 183 -24.29 11.74 0.59
C GLY A 183 -25.22 11.09 -0.43
N ALA A 184 -26.26 10.41 0.04
CA ALA A 184 -27.38 10.03 -0.82
C ALA A 184 -28.01 11.31 -1.42
N PRO A 185 -28.32 11.36 -2.73
CA PRO A 185 -28.71 12.59 -3.43
C PRO A 185 -30.09 13.16 -3.03
N LEU A 186 -30.73 12.63 -1.98
CA LEU A 186 -32.11 12.93 -1.58
C LEU A 186 -32.33 13.01 -0.05
N HIS A 187 -31.28 13.12 0.78
CA HIS A 187 -31.49 13.46 2.19
C HIS A 187 -31.85 14.95 2.35
N ALA A 188 -33.15 15.23 2.45
CA ALA A 188 -33.62 16.53 2.92
C ALA A 188 -33.16 16.76 4.37
N PRO A 189 -32.65 17.95 4.73
CA PRO A 189 -32.15 18.23 6.08
C PRO A 189 -33.25 18.12 7.13
N ALA A 190 -32.86 17.77 8.37
CA ALA A 190 -33.77 17.74 9.49
C ALA A 190 -34.43 19.12 9.68
N LYS A 191 -35.73 19.15 10.00
CA LYS A 191 -36.56 20.36 9.90
C LYS A 191 -36.21 21.41 10.97
N GLY A 192 -35.20 22.23 10.68
CA GLY A 192 -34.65 23.27 11.55
C GLY A 192 -33.13 23.44 11.43
N GLU A 193 -32.44 22.46 10.83
CA GLU A 193 -30.99 22.45 10.73
C GLU A 193 -30.49 23.27 9.54
N LYS A 194 -29.63 24.26 9.80
CA LYS A 194 -28.88 24.97 8.76
C LYS A 194 -27.56 24.27 8.51
N LEU A 195 -27.44 23.63 7.36
CA LEU A 195 -26.15 23.21 6.81
C LEU A 195 -25.42 24.45 6.26
N ASP A 196 -24.54 25.04 7.07
CA ASP A 196 -23.58 26.06 6.62
C ASP A 196 -22.40 25.44 5.82
N SER A 197 -22.57 24.21 5.33
CA SER A 197 -21.58 23.47 4.53
C SER A 197 -21.38 24.10 3.16
N THR A 198 -20.13 24.39 2.77
CA THR A 198 -19.84 24.81 1.39
C THR A 198 -20.05 23.63 0.45
N PRO A 199 -20.93 23.72 -0.56
CA PRO A 199 -21.21 22.60 -1.47
C PRO A 199 -19.95 22.20 -2.24
N LEU A 200 -19.84 20.91 -2.56
CA LEU A 200 -18.70 20.39 -3.32
C LEU A 200 -18.65 21.04 -4.71
N THR A 201 -17.47 21.55 -5.05
CA THR A 201 -17.14 22.18 -6.32
C THR A 201 -16.07 21.36 -7.02
N GLY A 202 -16.07 21.31 -8.36
CA GLY A 202 -15.08 20.57 -9.13
C GLY A 202 -14.38 21.47 -10.14
N LYS A 203 -13.06 21.35 -10.23
CA LYS A 203 -12.20 22.10 -11.14
C LYS A 203 -11.40 21.12 -12.00
N ALA A 204 -11.46 21.28 -13.32
CA ALA A 204 -10.57 20.54 -14.21
C ALA A 204 -9.11 21.00 -14.04
N VAL A 205 -8.20 20.03 -14.04
CA VAL A 205 -6.75 20.25 -13.90
C VAL A 205 -6.08 20.02 -15.25
N ASP A 206 -6.26 18.81 -15.81
CA ASP A 206 -5.58 18.36 -17.02
C ASP A 206 -6.32 17.18 -17.70
N VAL A 207 -5.71 16.68 -18.77
CA VAL A 207 -5.97 15.35 -19.33
C VAL A 207 -4.72 14.52 -19.05
N THR A 208 -4.89 13.33 -18.46
CA THR A 208 -3.82 12.43 -18.03
C THR A 208 -4.16 10.99 -18.44
N ILE A 209 -3.14 10.20 -18.77
CA ILE A 209 -3.29 8.77 -19.08
C ILE A 209 -2.95 7.94 -17.84
N LEU A 210 -3.87 7.09 -17.41
CA LEU A 210 -3.60 6.07 -16.38
C LEU A 210 -2.98 4.82 -17.05
N PRO A 211 -1.86 4.29 -16.54
CA PRO A 211 -1.18 3.13 -17.11
C PRO A 211 -1.84 1.82 -16.65
N GLN A 212 -3.04 1.55 -17.15
CA GLN A 212 -3.79 0.31 -16.95
C GLN A 212 -3.97 -0.38 -18.31
N GLY A 213 -3.33 -1.55 -18.51
CA GLY A 213 -3.33 -2.24 -19.80
C GLY A 213 -2.79 -1.36 -20.93
N THR A 214 -3.60 -1.17 -21.98
CA THR A 214 -3.26 -0.31 -23.13
C THR A 214 -3.30 1.19 -22.83
N GLY A 215 -3.60 1.58 -21.58
CA GLY A 215 -3.71 2.96 -21.12
C GLY A 215 -5.15 3.49 -21.18
N VAL A 216 -5.57 4.18 -20.12
CA VAL A 216 -6.90 4.80 -20.02
C VAL A 216 -6.75 6.31 -20.07
N LEU A 217 -7.35 6.95 -21.07
CA LEU A 217 -7.36 8.42 -21.21
C LEU A 217 -8.36 9.01 -20.21
N THR A 218 -7.92 9.87 -19.30
CA THR A 218 -8.78 10.46 -18.26
C THR A 218 -8.73 11.99 -18.24
N ARG A 219 -9.79 12.61 -17.73
CA ARG A 219 -9.79 14.00 -17.25
C ARG A 219 -9.54 14.00 -15.75
N HIS A 220 -8.54 14.77 -15.33
CA HIS A 220 -8.19 14.94 -13.93
C HIS A 220 -8.96 16.14 -13.35
N ILE A 221 -9.78 15.89 -12.34
CA ILE A 221 -10.66 16.87 -11.69
C ILE A 221 -10.35 16.93 -10.20
N THR A 222 -9.96 18.10 -9.69
CA THR A 222 -9.91 18.36 -8.24
C THR A 222 -11.33 18.71 -7.76
N VAL A 223 -11.87 17.97 -6.81
CA VAL A 223 -13.14 18.26 -6.12
C VAL A 223 -12.84 18.82 -4.74
N THR A 224 -13.40 19.99 -4.40
CA THR A 224 -13.17 20.73 -3.15
C THR A 224 -14.46 21.23 -2.51
N GLY A 225 -14.54 21.20 -1.18
CA GLY A 225 -15.65 21.80 -0.42
C GLY A 225 -15.68 21.29 1.03
N THR A 226 -16.88 21.14 1.58
CA THR A 226 -17.11 20.61 2.93
C THR A 226 -17.87 19.27 2.85
N ASN A 227 -17.52 18.29 3.69
CA ASN A 227 -18.31 17.08 3.85
C ASN A 227 -19.64 17.43 4.57
N PRO A 228 -20.81 17.18 3.97
CA PRO A 228 -22.10 17.52 4.59
C PRO A 228 -22.45 16.65 5.82
N ALA A 229 -21.74 15.53 6.05
CA ALA A 229 -22.01 14.62 7.16
C ALA A 229 -21.33 15.01 8.49
N ASP A 230 -20.14 15.63 8.44
CA ASP A 230 -19.30 15.91 9.62
C ASP A 230 -18.63 17.30 9.63
N GLY A 231 -18.80 18.10 8.56
CA GLY A 231 -18.19 19.43 8.44
C GLY A 231 -16.69 19.44 8.08
N THR A 232 -16.08 18.28 7.82
CA THR A 232 -14.65 18.20 7.47
C THR A 232 -14.35 18.83 6.10
N ALA A 233 -13.12 19.32 5.92
CA ALA A 233 -12.66 19.85 4.64
C ALA A 233 -12.43 18.71 3.63
N VAL A 234 -12.93 18.87 2.41
CA VAL A 234 -12.79 17.90 1.33
C VAL A 234 -11.88 18.47 0.25
N LYS A 235 -10.84 17.70 -0.11
CA LYS A 235 -10.13 17.82 -1.38
C LYS A 235 -9.86 16.41 -1.93
N GLN A 236 -10.41 16.08 -3.09
CA GLN A 236 -10.26 14.78 -3.73
C GLN A 236 -9.78 14.99 -5.17
N GLU A 237 -8.76 14.27 -5.60
CA GLU A 237 -8.35 14.22 -7.00
C GLU A 237 -9.05 13.03 -7.67
N VAL A 238 -9.85 13.30 -8.70
CA VAL A 238 -10.71 12.32 -9.36
C VAL A 238 -10.35 12.22 -10.84
N TYR A 239 -10.10 11.01 -11.31
CA TYR A 239 -9.72 10.71 -12.69
C TYR A 239 -10.93 10.06 -13.36
N VAL A 240 -11.56 10.82 -14.26
CA VAL A 240 -12.78 10.43 -14.97
C VAL A 240 -12.42 9.97 -16.37
N ASP A 241 -12.82 8.75 -16.74
CA ASP A 241 -12.56 8.19 -18.07
C ASP A 241 -13.10 9.10 -19.19
N GLY A 242 -12.24 9.42 -20.14
CA GLY A 242 -12.47 10.38 -21.21
C GLY A 242 -13.39 9.88 -22.33
N HIS A 243 -13.90 8.65 -22.25
CA HIS A 243 -14.77 8.06 -23.28
C HIS A 243 -16.19 7.75 -22.77
N SER A 244 -16.32 7.32 -21.52
CA SER A 244 -17.56 6.90 -20.86
C SER A 244 -18.05 7.88 -19.80
N GLY A 245 -17.13 8.63 -19.16
CA GLY A 245 -17.45 9.62 -18.14
C GLY A 245 -17.63 9.03 -16.73
N PHE A 246 -17.18 7.79 -16.49
CA PHE A 246 -17.15 7.21 -15.14
C PHE A 246 -15.82 7.52 -14.43
N PRO A 247 -15.82 7.74 -13.10
CA PRO A 247 -14.59 7.75 -12.31
C PRO A 247 -13.91 6.39 -12.39
N VAL A 248 -12.60 6.37 -12.64
CA VAL A 248 -11.77 5.16 -12.69
C VAL A 248 -10.68 5.13 -11.61
N MET A 249 -10.37 6.29 -11.01
CA MET A 249 -9.50 6.39 -9.84
C MET A 249 -9.85 7.67 -9.06
N GLN A 250 -9.77 7.64 -7.73
CA GLN A 250 -9.94 8.82 -6.87
C GLN A 250 -9.08 8.69 -5.60
N TYR A 251 -8.52 9.80 -5.11
CA TYR A 251 -7.75 9.83 -3.85
C TYR A 251 -7.82 11.20 -3.15
N SER A 252 -7.56 11.24 -1.85
CA SER A 252 -7.54 12.49 -1.08
C SER A 252 -6.37 13.37 -1.52
N GLY A 253 -6.69 14.57 -2.01
CA GLY A 253 -5.73 15.61 -2.35
C GLY A 253 -5.44 16.58 -1.20
N ILE A 254 -5.96 16.31 0.01
CA ILE A 254 -5.69 17.12 1.21
C ILE A 254 -4.22 16.95 1.60
N GLN A 255 -3.47 18.05 1.62
CA GLN A 255 -2.11 18.07 2.14
C GLN A 255 -2.15 18.51 3.61
N THR A 256 -2.11 17.57 4.56
CA THR A 256 -2.15 17.86 6.01
C THR A 256 -0.80 18.35 6.55
N LEU A 257 -0.25 19.39 5.91
CA LEU A 257 1.04 20.01 6.24
C LEU A 257 0.89 21.54 6.33
N GLY A 258 0.80 22.08 7.56
CA GLY A 258 1.00 23.52 7.81
C GLY A 258 0.02 24.18 8.78
N ALA A 259 0.32 24.10 10.08
CA ALA A 259 -0.29 24.95 11.12
C ALA A 259 0.77 25.58 12.06
N THR A 260 1.94 25.94 11.50
CA THR A 260 3.00 26.65 12.22
C THR A 260 2.63 28.12 12.42
N GLY A 261 1.86 28.42 13.47
CA GLY A 261 1.63 29.79 13.93
C GLY A 261 0.20 30.16 14.28
N ALA A 262 -0.46 29.41 15.17
CA ALA A 262 -1.52 29.96 16.01
C ALA A 262 -0.90 30.36 17.36
N ALA A 263 -1.17 31.58 17.83
CA ALA A 263 -0.46 32.14 18.98
C ALA A 263 -0.79 31.41 20.29
N ALA A 264 0.24 31.06 21.06
CA ALA A 264 0.09 30.68 22.46
C ALA A 264 -0.31 31.93 23.27
N SER A 265 -1.61 32.11 23.50
CA SER A 265 -2.16 33.10 24.43
C SER A 265 -1.81 32.71 25.87
N GLY A 266 -0.60 33.10 26.30
CA GLY A 266 -0.11 32.84 27.64
C GLY A 266 -1.02 33.45 28.71
N SER A 267 -1.67 32.58 29.48
CA SER A 267 -2.19 32.91 30.81
C SER A 267 -1.57 31.92 31.78
N ALA A 268 -0.59 32.38 32.55
CA ALA A 268 -0.01 31.60 33.62
C ALA A 268 -1.03 31.49 34.77
N ASN A 269 -1.03 30.35 35.45
CA ASN A 269 -1.37 30.29 36.87
C ASN A 269 -0.45 29.24 37.50
N GLU A 270 0.58 29.75 38.15
CA GLU A 270 1.52 29.03 38.99
C GLU A 270 0.86 28.80 40.36
N ALA A 271 0.84 27.55 40.83
CA ALA A 271 0.28 27.20 42.13
C ALA A 271 0.99 25.97 42.70
N ASP A 272 1.87 26.17 43.67
CA ASP A 272 2.38 25.13 44.54
C ASP A 272 1.26 24.57 45.45
N ASP A 273 1.23 23.26 45.65
CA ASP A 273 1.17 22.69 47.01
C ASP A 273 1.81 21.28 47.06
N ALA A 274 2.18 20.84 48.25
CA ALA A 274 3.18 19.81 48.48
C ALA A 274 2.66 18.36 48.50
N GLY A 275 3.54 17.46 48.05
CA GLY A 275 3.25 16.05 47.81
C GLY A 275 2.80 15.20 49.00
N ARG A 276 2.20 14.05 48.66
CA ARG A 276 1.96 12.96 49.60
C ARG A 276 2.32 11.59 49.01
N ARG A 277 3.32 10.98 49.65
CA ARG A 277 3.65 9.54 49.81
C ARG A 277 2.98 8.52 48.87
N LEU A 278 3.86 7.76 48.21
CA LEU A 278 3.88 6.28 48.21
C LEU A 278 2.60 5.56 48.65
N HIS A 279 2.02 4.78 47.73
CA HIS A 279 1.57 3.44 48.08
C HIS A 279 1.88 2.45 46.97
N ASP A 280 2.52 1.34 47.34
CA ASP A 280 2.76 0.18 46.46
C ASP A 280 1.46 -0.64 46.34
N GLY A 281 1.25 -1.31 45.20
CA GLY A 281 -0.06 -1.84 44.83
C GLY A 281 -0.13 -2.56 43.48
N ARG A 282 0.73 -3.57 43.25
CA ARG A 282 0.62 -4.47 42.10
C ARG A 282 -0.41 -5.59 42.33
N PRO A 283 -1.48 -5.72 41.53
CA PRO A 283 -2.24 -6.96 41.41
C PRO A 283 -1.55 -7.89 40.41
N ALA A 284 -1.28 -9.14 40.79
CA ALA A 284 -0.81 -10.16 39.85
C ALA A 284 -2.00 -10.82 39.12
N LEU A 285 -1.89 -11.03 37.81
CA LEU A 285 -2.85 -11.81 37.03
C LEU A 285 -2.35 -13.25 36.81
N PRO A 286 -3.24 -14.27 36.88
CA PRO A 286 -2.83 -15.67 36.83
C PRO A 286 -2.51 -16.14 35.40
N ARG A 287 -1.39 -16.84 35.24
CA ARG A 287 -1.08 -17.61 34.03
C ARG A 287 -2.00 -18.83 33.92
N GLN A 288 -2.97 -18.80 33.01
CA GLN A 288 -3.64 -20.02 32.53
C GLN A 288 -2.94 -20.52 31.26
N GLY A 289 -2.28 -21.68 31.35
CA GLY A 289 -1.61 -22.30 30.20
C GLY A 289 -2.52 -23.31 29.50
N ILE A 290 -3.01 -22.97 28.32
CA ILE A 290 -3.72 -23.91 27.44
C ILE A 290 -2.69 -24.75 26.68
N ARG A 291 -2.75 -26.08 26.86
CA ARG A 291 -1.92 -27.03 26.09
C ARG A 291 -2.72 -27.55 24.90
N TYR A 292 -2.22 -27.33 23.69
CA TYR A 292 -2.67 -28.06 22.51
C TYR A 292 -1.90 -29.40 22.41
N PRO A 293 -2.58 -30.54 22.17
CA PRO A 293 -1.91 -31.82 21.96
C PRO A 293 -1.33 -31.90 20.54
N LEU A 294 0.00 -31.90 20.41
CA LEU A 294 0.66 -32.18 19.13
C LEU A 294 0.47 -33.65 18.75
N GLN A 295 -0.18 -33.87 17.61
CA GLN A 295 -0.52 -35.20 17.11
C GLN A 295 0.65 -35.75 16.28
N ARG A 296 1.32 -36.80 16.77
CA ARG A 296 2.46 -37.43 16.08
C ARG A 296 2.00 -38.15 14.79
N PRO A 297 2.66 -37.92 13.64
CA PRO A 297 2.66 -38.87 12.54
C PRO A 297 3.59 -40.04 12.88
N GLU A 298 3.07 -41.27 12.92
CA GLU A 298 3.91 -42.47 12.93
C GLU A 298 4.13 -42.96 11.49
N GLY A 299 5.40 -43.07 11.09
CA GLY A 299 5.75 -43.53 9.74
C GLY A 299 7.26 -43.47 9.48
N ARG A 300 7.97 -44.58 9.71
CA ARG A 300 9.38 -44.72 9.30
C ARG A 300 9.44 -45.32 7.89
N PRO A 301 10.00 -44.65 6.88
CA PRO A 301 10.33 -45.31 5.62
C PRO A 301 11.52 -46.27 5.81
N GLN A 302 11.53 -47.40 5.10
CA GLN A 302 12.71 -48.27 5.05
C GLN A 302 13.72 -47.77 4.00
N PRO A 303 15.03 -47.94 4.23
CA PRO A 303 16.06 -47.47 3.30
C PRO A 303 16.23 -48.44 2.11
N VAL A 304 15.99 -47.94 0.89
CA VAL A 304 16.35 -48.66 -0.34
C VAL A 304 17.86 -48.49 -0.57
N GLN A 305 18.61 -49.59 -0.69
CA GLN A 305 20.06 -49.53 -0.91
C GLN A 305 20.38 -49.32 -2.41
N GLY A 306 21.10 -48.25 -2.73
CA GLY A 306 21.62 -47.99 -4.08
C GLY A 306 22.47 -46.73 -4.17
N PHE A 307 23.49 -46.76 -5.03
CA PHE A 307 24.32 -45.61 -5.44
C PHE A 307 24.90 -44.69 -4.35
N ARG A 308 26.00 -45.12 -3.72
CA ARG A 308 27.03 -44.18 -3.26
C ARG A 308 27.87 -43.71 -4.46
N ARG A 309 27.82 -42.42 -4.80
CA ARG A 309 28.96 -41.70 -5.40
C ARG A 309 29.52 -40.74 -4.35
N HIS A 310 30.84 -40.60 -4.29
CA HIS A 310 31.46 -39.55 -3.48
C HIS A 310 31.19 -38.19 -4.12
N LEU A 311 30.39 -37.39 -3.42
CA LEU A 311 30.53 -35.93 -3.39
C LEU A 311 31.13 -35.58 -2.01
N PRO A 312 31.92 -34.50 -1.88
CA PRO A 312 32.39 -34.03 -0.57
C PRO A 312 31.19 -33.65 0.31
N ASP A 313 31.31 -33.86 1.63
CA ASP A 313 30.26 -33.60 2.64
C ASP A 313 30.09 -32.08 2.89
N VAL A 314 29.65 -31.36 1.86
CA VAL A 314 29.23 -29.95 1.95
C VAL A 314 27.90 -29.94 2.70
N ARG A 315 27.99 -29.99 4.03
CA ARG A 315 26.86 -29.72 4.92
C ARG A 315 26.51 -28.24 4.83
N LEU A 316 25.71 -27.91 3.83
CA LEU A 316 24.85 -26.74 3.87
C LEU A 316 24.08 -26.83 5.19
N ARG A 317 24.48 -26.00 6.17
CA ARG A 317 23.61 -25.66 7.28
C ARG A 317 22.47 -24.86 6.67
N VAL A 318 21.40 -25.54 6.31
CA VAL A 318 20.11 -24.90 6.08
C VAL A 318 19.70 -24.31 7.43
N SER A 319 20.02 -23.03 7.63
CA SER A 319 19.25 -22.20 8.56
C SER A 319 17.81 -22.26 8.06
N ALA A 320 16.91 -22.76 8.89
CA ALA A 320 15.53 -23.02 8.50
C ALA A 320 14.73 -21.71 8.47
N VAL A 321 15.05 -20.85 7.50
CA VAL A 321 14.28 -19.65 7.19
C VAL A 321 12.86 -20.09 6.87
N ALA A 322 11.93 -19.76 7.75
CA ALA A 322 10.50 -20.03 7.60
C ALA A 322 9.85 -19.00 6.67
N GLY A 323 10.37 -17.76 6.64
CA GLY A 323 9.84 -16.70 5.78
C GLY A 323 10.88 -15.64 5.36
N ILE A 324 10.68 -15.07 4.17
CA ILE A 324 11.31 -13.83 3.72
C ILE A 324 10.19 -12.82 3.49
N GLY A 325 10.28 -11.66 4.13
CA GLY A 325 9.29 -10.58 4.03
C GLY A 325 9.69 -9.52 3.00
N GLN A 326 9.37 -8.25 3.30
CA GLN A 326 9.66 -7.15 2.39
C GLN A 326 11.17 -6.88 2.25
N THR A 327 11.58 -6.54 1.03
CA THR A 327 12.95 -6.16 0.65
C THR A 327 13.02 -4.67 0.27
N ALA A 328 14.14 -4.01 0.59
CA ALA A 328 14.52 -2.68 0.10
C ALA A 328 15.96 -2.70 -0.44
N ILE A 329 16.31 -1.73 -1.29
CA ILE A 329 17.65 -1.56 -1.87
C ILE A 329 18.05 -0.09 -1.85
N THR A 330 19.33 0.16 -1.57
CA THR A 330 19.99 1.48 -1.50
C THR A 330 21.26 1.47 -2.35
N ASP A 331 22.00 2.59 -2.45
CA ASP A 331 23.33 2.54 -3.08
C ASP A 331 24.33 1.71 -2.22
N ASP A 332 24.08 1.62 -0.91
CA ASP A 332 24.90 0.91 0.09
C ASP A 332 24.54 -0.58 0.33
N GLY A 333 23.46 -1.11 -0.25
CA GLY A 333 23.13 -2.55 -0.14
C GLY A 333 21.65 -2.93 -0.24
N VAL A 334 21.38 -4.19 0.10
CA VAL A 334 20.03 -4.81 0.09
C VAL A 334 19.64 -5.18 1.52
N PHE A 335 18.39 -4.88 1.88
CA PHE A 335 17.81 -5.16 3.20
C PHE A 335 16.54 -6.00 3.07
N TRP A 336 16.31 -6.96 3.96
CA TRP A 336 15.07 -7.75 3.97
C TRP A 336 14.65 -8.16 5.38
N VAL A 337 13.36 -8.41 5.56
CA VAL A 337 12.81 -9.10 6.76
C VAL A 337 13.02 -10.60 6.61
N GLU A 338 13.48 -11.27 7.66
CA GLU A 338 13.72 -12.73 7.69
C GLU A 338 13.14 -13.35 8.97
N ASP A 339 12.28 -14.36 8.80
CA ASP A 339 11.73 -15.23 9.85
C ASP A 339 12.49 -16.56 9.79
N GLY A 340 13.18 -16.90 10.88
CA GLY A 340 13.94 -18.12 11.10
C GLY A 340 13.40 -19.01 12.23
N ASP A 341 12.43 -18.55 13.02
CA ASP A 341 11.71 -19.33 14.02
C ASP A 341 10.19 -19.08 13.99
N GLY A 342 9.53 -19.56 12.94
CA GLY A 342 8.07 -19.66 12.84
C GLY A 342 7.39 -20.57 13.88
N THR A 343 8.03 -20.86 15.02
CA THR A 343 7.38 -21.37 16.24
C THR A 343 7.20 -20.30 17.33
N ASP A 344 7.67 -19.07 17.10
CA ASP A 344 7.57 -17.93 18.01
C ASP A 344 6.23 -17.14 17.87
N THR A 345 6.15 -15.87 18.29
CA THR A 345 4.91 -15.06 18.18
C THR A 345 4.86 -14.13 16.96
N GLY A 346 5.73 -14.34 15.97
CA GLY A 346 5.82 -13.55 14.73
C GLY A 346 6.87 -12.44 14.82
N GLN A 347 7.95 -12.64 15.59
CA GLN A 347 9.11 -11.76 15.48
C GLN A 347 9.93 -12.13 14.25
N ALA A 348 10.71 -11.17 13.74
CA ALA A 348 11.54 -11.40 12.56
C ALA A 348 12.80 -10.53 12.62
N ALA A 349 13.90 -11.06 12.12
CA ALA A 349 15.12 -10.32 11.92
C ALA A 349 14.94 -9.29 10.79
N VAL A 350 15.78 -8.25 10.81
CA VAL A 350 16.09 -7.48 9.61
C VAL A 350 17.55 -7.69 9.26
N MET A 351 17.76 -8.09 8.01
CA MET A 351 19.04 -8.49 7.46
C MET A 351 19.55 -7.44 6.48
N ARG A 352 20.87 -7.36 6.32
CA ARG A 352 21.56 -6.60 5.26
C ARG A 352 22.51 -7.54 4.51
N ALA A 353 22.70 -7.31 3.22
CA ALA A 353 23.87 -7.72 2.46
C ALA A 353 24.34 -6.58 1.54
N ASN A 354 25.56 -6.69 1.02
CA ASN A 354 26.00 -5.89 -0.12
C ASN A 354 25.16 -6.25 -1.37
N ALA A 355 25.15 -5.40 -2.40
CA ALA A 355 24.31 -5.58 -3.59
C ALA A 355 24.67 -6.82 -4.46
N ASP A 356 25.83 -7.44 -4.23
CA ASP A 356 26.27 -8.70 -4.84
C ASP A 356 25.96 -9.95 -3.97
N GLY A 357 25.33 -9.76 -2.80
CA GLY A 357 25.03 -10.82 -1.82
C GLY A 357 26.15 -11.10 -0.80
N THR A 358 27.27 -10.37 -0.85
CA THR A 358 28.35 -10.50 0.16
C THR A 358 28.02 -9.78 1.47
N ASP A 359 28.84 -10.01 2.51
CA ASP A 359 28.72 -9.40 3.85
C ASP A 359 27.32 -9.44 4.48
N ARG A 360 26.63 -10.58 4.32
CA ARG A 360 25.33 -10.84 4.96
C ARG A 360 25.44 -10.73 6.49
N THR A 361 24.67 -9.82 7.07
CA THR A 361 24.64 -9.54 8.50
C THR A 361 23.22 -9.28 9.01
N THR A 362 23.00 -9.44 10.30
CA THR A 362 21.74 -9.13 10.99
C THR A 362 21.84 -7.72 11.59
N ILE A 363 20.97 -6.80 11.19
CA ILE A 363 20.93 -5.41 11.68
C ILE A 363 19.83 -5.18 12.72
N LEU A 364 18.82 -6.04 12.76
CA LEU A 364 17.85 -6.16 13.84
C LEU A 364 17.70 -7.65 14.18
N PRO A 365 17.90 -8.08 15.45
CA PRO A 365 17.74 -9.47 15.82
C PRO A 365 16.27 -9.89 15.80
N GLU A 366 16.02 -11.17 15.56
CA GLU A 366 14.69 -11.80 15.64
C GLU A 366 14.22 -11.99 17.10
N SER A 367 15.15 -12.31 18.00
CA SER A 367 14.85 -12.61 19.41
C SER A 367 15.74 -11.84 20.40
N GLY A 368 15.25 -11.72 21.64
CA GLY A 368 15.97 -11.07 22.73
C GLY A 368 15.69 -9.57 22.88
N ALA A 369 16.62 -8.85 23.49
CA ALA A 369 16.45 -7.42 23.77
C ALA A 369 16.62 -6.60 22.48
N GLY A 370 15.54 -5.92 22.07
CA GLY A 370 15.54 -5.05 20.88
C GLY A 370 15.08 -5.72 19.58
N SER A 371 14.57 -6.96 19.62
CA SER A 371 13.84 -7.50 18.46
C SER A 371 12.46 -6.87 18.29
N LEU A 372 11.90 -6.98 17.08
CA LEU A 372 10.58 -6.46 16.73
C LEU A 372 9.76 -7.51 15.98
N TYR A 373 8.44 -7.33 15.98
CA TYR A 373 7.52 -8.00 15.06
C TYR A 373 7.62 -7.33 13.68
N ALA A 374 8.76 -7.47 13.00
CA ALA A 374 9.05 -6.75 11.76
C ALA A 374 8.18 -7.26 10.61
N TYR A 375 7.39 -6.38 9.99
CA TYR A 375 6.37 -6.76 8.99
C TYR A 375 6.61 -6.10 7.63
N GLN A 376 7.01 -4.83 7.62
CA GLN A 376 7.35 -4.05 6.42
C GLN A 376 8.61 -3.24 6.66
N LEU A 377 9.35 -2.92 5.59
CA LEU A 377 10.51 -2.03 5.67
C LEU A 377 10.70 -1.15 4.44
N THR A 378 11.41 -0.03 4.65
CA THR A 378 11.89 0.89 3.62
C THR A 378 13.26 1.42 4.05
N ALA A 379 14.12 1.83 3.12
CA ALA A 379 15.49 2.21 3.43
C ALA A 379 15.97 3.41 2.62
N SER A 380 16.77 4.24 3.26
CA SER A 380 17.69 5.21 2.66
C SER A 380 19.13 4.78 2.95
N ASP A 381 20.12 5.45 2.35
CA ASP A 381 21.54 5.19 2.61
C ASP A 381 21.93 5.46 4.09
N ASP A 382 21.13 6.23 4.84
CA ASP A 382 21.39 6.62 6.25
C ASP A 382 20.50 5.89 7.29
N ALA A 383 19.39 5.25 6.89
CA ALA A 383 18.46 4.60 7.81
C ALA A 383 17.59 3.51 7.16
N VAL A 384 17.38 2.41 7.89
CA VAL A 384 16.32 1.43 7.58
C VAL A 384 15.15 1.69 8.51
N THR A 385 13.99 2.04 7.95
CA THR A 385 12.74 2.17 8.71
C THR A 385 11.97 0.85 8.65
N VAL A 386 11.68 0.30 9.82
CA VAL A 386 10.95 -0.95 10.04
C VAL A 386 9.58 -0.61 10.62
N LEU A 387 8.53 -1.09 9.97
CA LEU A 387 7.20 -1.15 10.57
C LEU A 387 7.10 -2.44 11.37
N THR A 388 6.81 -2.31 12.66
CA THR A 388 6.46 -3.45 13.50
C THR A 388 4.95 -3.55 13.69
N LEU A 389 4.43 -4.77 13.64
CA LEU A 389 3.03 -5.10 13.84
C LEU A 389 2.92 -6.21 14.90
N PRO A 390 2.86 -5.86 16.20
CA PRO A 390 2.74 -6.85 17.28
C PRO A 390 1.40 -7.62 17.21
N PRO A 391 1.36 -8.90 17.62
CA PRO A 391 0.13 -9.69 17.64
C PRO A 391 -0.91 -9.06 18.57
N ALA A 392 -2.00 -8.55 18.00
CA ALA A 392 -3.00 -7.77 18.69
C ALA A 392 -4.20 -8.63 19.16
N THR A 393 -4.39 -8.71 20.48
CA THR A 393 -5.64 -9.21 21.10
C THR A 393 -6.63 -8.08 21.46
N SER A 394 -6.21 -6.83 21.29
CA SER A 394 -7.02 -5.62 21.49
C SER A 394 -6.40 -4.43 20.74
N TRP A 395 -7.21 -3.41 20.46
CA TRP A 395 -6.77 -2.17 19.81
C TRP A 395 -6.22 -1.18 20.84
N ALA A 396 -4.91 -1.24 21.10
CA ALA A 396 -4.24 -0.39 22.07
C ALA A 396 -2.94 0.20 21.49
N ASN A 397 -2.46 1.30 22.05
CA ASN A 397 -1.20 1.95 21.61
C ASN A 397 0.02 1.01 21.58
N ALA A 398 0.04 -0.03 22.41
CA ALA A 398 1.12 -1.03 22.45
C ALA A 398 1.01 -2.15 21.39
N THR A 399 -0.16 -2.31 20.75
CA THR A 399 -0.46 -3.37 19.77
C THR A 399 -0.76 -2.82 18.36
N LEU A 400 -1.06 -1.53 18.22
CA LEU A 400 -1.13 -0.86 16.92
C LEU A 400 0.24 -0.82 16.23
N PRO A 401 0.31 -0.89 14.88
CA PRO A 401 1.58 -0.84 14.16
C PRO A 401 2.36 0.46 14.43
N LYS A 402 3.68 0.34 14.59
CA LYS A 402 4.60 1.45 14.92
C LYS A 402 5.83 1.43 14.03
N LEU A 403 6.40 2.61 13.80
CA LEU A 403 7.64 2.75 13.06
C LEU A 403 8.86 2.89 13.98
N TYR A 404 9.89 2.11 13.65
CA TYR A 404 11.22 2.18 14.24
C TYR A 404 12.25 2.42 13.14
N GLN A 405 13.35 3.09 13.46
CA GLN A 405 14.53 3.18 12.59
C GLN A 405 15.73 2.51 13.25
N VAL A 406 16.51 1.80 12.44
CA VAL A 406 17.85 1.31 12.77
C VAL A 406 18.87 1.90 11.81
N ALA A 407 20.13 2.02 12.24
CA ALA A 407 21.22 2.34 11.33
C ALA A 407 21.42 1.20 10.30
N PRO A 408 21.86 1.49 9.07
CA PRO A 408 22.16 0.49 8.04
C PRO A 408 23.16 -0.59 8.47
N ASP A 409 23.99 -0.32 9.48
CA ASP A 409 24.98 -1.23 10.05
C ASP A 409 24.53 -1.91 11.37
N GLY A 410 23.26 -1.70 11.77
CA GLY A 410 22.66 -2.22 13.00
C GLY A 410 23.10 -1.51 14.30
N LYS A 411 23.99 -0.51 14.24
CA LYS A 411 24.45 0.18 15.46
C LYS A 411 23.38 1.12 16.03
N GLY A 412 23.45 1.36 17.34
CA GLY A 412 22.53 2.24 18.06
C GLY A 412 21.16 1.64 18.42
N GLY A 413 20.78 0.51 17.79
CA GLY A 413 19.51 -0.19 18.06
C GLY A 413 18.28 0.51 17.48
N ALA A 414 17.11 -0.12 17.65
CA ALA A 414 15.85 0.39 17.11
C ALA A 414 15.31 1.58 17.89
N GLN A 415 15.19 2.74 17.23
CA GLN A 415 14.64 3.97 17.81
C GLN A 415 13.24 4.26 17.28
N ARG A 416 12.32 4.71 18.13
CA ARG A 416 10.96 5.07 17.69
C ARG A 416 11.01 6.25 16.73
N VAL A 417 10.33 6.15 15.58
CA VAL A 417 10.12 7.29 14.68
C VAL A 417 9.15 8.29 15.31
N SER A 418 8.06 7.81 15.92
CA SER A 418 7.07 8.68 16.58
C SER A 418 6.48 8.08 17.86
N CYS A 419 6.25 8.96 18.84
CA CYS A 419 5.54 8.67 20.10
C CYS A 419 4.00 8.77 19.97
N ASN A 420 3.50 9.04 18.75
CA ASN A 420 2.09 9.06 18.40
C ASN A 420 1.35 7.77 18.80
N ARG A 421 0.11 7.93 19.27
CA ARG A 421 -0.67 6.85 19.91
C ARG A 421 -1.42 5.95 18.93
N GLY A 422 -1.86 6.49 17.79
CA GLY A 422 -2.46 5.74 16.70
C GLY A 422 -1.44 4.88 15.94
N ASP A 423 -1.93 4.13 14.97
CA ASP A 423 -1.11 3.37 14.03
C ASP A 423 -0.22 4.28 13.17
N GLN A 424 0.92 3.72 12.76
CA GLN A 424 1.93 4.37 11.91
C GLN A 424 2.28 3.38 10.78
N VAL A 425 1.67 3.58 9.62
CA VAL A 425 1.62 2.58 8.54
C VAL A 425 2.16 3.09 7.20
N TYR A 426 2.55 2.16 6.33
CA TYR A 426 3.08 2.42 4.98
C TYR A 426 4.26 3.43 4.94
N PRO A 427 5.38 3.13 5.61
CA PRO A 427 6.53 4.02 5.63
C PRO A 427 7.21 4.12 4.25
N ALA A 428 7.63 5.33 3.88
CA ALA A 428 8.46 5.61 2.72
C ALA A 428 9.67 6.47 3.13
N ALA A 429 10.88 5.95 2.90
CA ALA A 429 12.13 6.69 3.12
C ALA A 429 12.32 7.83 2.11
N ASP A 430 12.99 8.89 2.55
CA ASP A 430 13.48 10.02 1.74
C ASP A 430 15.00 10.16 2.01
N GLU A 431 15.64 11.28 1.66
CA GLU A 431 17.05 11.55 2.00
C GLU A 431 17.33 11.51 3.52
N GLY A 432 18.49 10.97 3.93
CA GLY A 432 18.89 10.93 5.34
C GLY A 432 18.03 9.99 6.20
N GLN A 433 17.90 10.31 7.49
CA GLN A 433 17.01 9.59 8.42
C GLN A 433 15.52 9.96 8.24
N ARG A 434 15.16 10.66 7.16
CA ARG A 434 13.81 11.15 6.95
C ARG A 434 12.88 10.05 6.46
N VAL A 435 11.69 10.02 7.03
CA VAL A 435 10.61 9.11 6.62
C VAL A 435 9.27 9.84 6.56
N LEU A 436 8.43 9.43 5.62
CA LEU A 436 7.01 9.78 5.52
C LEU A 436 6.18 8.53 5.81
N TRP A 437 5.02 8.69 6.46
CA TRP A 437 4.09 7.60 6.76
C TRP A 437 2.66 8.09 6.90
N LEU A 438 1.70 7.16 6.92
CA LEU A 438 0.31 7.44 7.24
C LEU A 438 0.05 7.17 8.73
N ASP A 439 -0.41 8.17 9.47
CA ASP A 439 -0.63 8.13 10.92
C ASP A 439 -2.13 8.23 11.25
N GLY A 440 -2.63 7.34 12.10
CA GLY A 440 -4.05 7.30 12.50
C GLY A 440 -4.39 8.03 13.81
N THR A 441 -3.43 8.72 14.44
CA THR A 441 -3.59 9.25 15.82
C THR A 441 -4.71 10.26 16.01
N THR A 442 -5.08 10.99 14.95
CA THR A 442 -6.14 12.00 14.97
C THR A 442 -7.54 11.42 14.81
N GLY A 443 -7.67 10.12 14.54
CA GLY A 443 -8.92 9.49 14.05
C GLY A 443 -9.11 9.61 12.54
N TYR A 444 -8.19 10.31 11.86
CA TYR A 444 -8.08 10.42 10.41
C TYR A 444 -6.72 9.89 9.95
N THR A 445 -6.56 9.65 8.65
CA THR A 445 -5.29 9.22 8.06
C THR A 445 -4.45 10.42 7.64
N ASP A 446 -3.50 10.82 8.47
CA ASP A 446 -2.60 11.95 8.22
C ASP A 446 -1.30 11.52 7.52
N LEU A 447 -0.85 12.27 6.50
CA LEU A 447 0.48 12.06 5.89
C LEU A 447 1.54 12.80 6.71
N VAL A 448 2.18 12.09 7.64
CA VAL A 448 3.19 12.66 8.53
C VAL A 448 4.60 12.46 7.94
N LYS A 449 5.44 13.50 8.05
CA LYS A 449 6.88 13.47 7.75
C LYS A 449 7.67 13.74 9.03
N ARG A 450 8.84 13.10 9.16
CA ARG A 450 9.83 13.43 10.19
C ARG A 450 11.26 13.21 9.70
N ASP A 451 12.17 14.14 9.99
CA ASP A 451 13.56 14.12 9.49
C ASP A 451 14.54 13.25 10.29
N ARG A 452 14.12 12.74 11.45
CA ARG A 452 14.91 11.89 12.38
C ARG A 452 14.02 11.21 13.41
N PRO A 453 14.47 10.17 14.15
CA PRO A 453 13.70 9.54 15.22
C PRO A 453 13.15 10.49 16.30
N ALA A 454 12.13 10.01 17.02
CA ALA A 454 11.71 10.54 18.32
C ALA A 454 12.59 10.03 19.46
N GLY A 455 13.12 8.81 19.35
CA GLY A 455 13.97 8.19 20.38
C GLY A 455 13.13 7.40 21.38
N SER A 456 13.06 7.87 22.63
CA SER A 456 12.27 7.24 23.70
C SER A 456 10.82 7.73 23.69
N CYS A 457 9.88 6.79 23.86
CA CYS A 457 8.43 6.98 23.94
C CYS A 457 7.84 5.99 24.96
#